data_AF-A0A6G1FQU0-F1
#
_entry.id   AF-A0A6G1FQU0-F1
#
_cell.length_a   1.000
_cell.length_b   1.000
_cell.length_c   1.000
_cell.angle_alpha   90.00
_cell.angle_beta   90.00
_cell.angle_gamma   90.00
#
_symmetry.space_group_name_H-M   'P 1'
#
loop_
_entity.id
_entity.type
_entity.pdbx_description
1 polymer ?
#
loop_
_entity_poly.entity_id
_entity_poly.type
_entity_poly.pdbx_seq_one_letter_code
_entity_poly.pdbx_strand_id
1 'polypeptide(L)'
;MSRPYEGARIDNAANPHHQWGYFHGPIPNNNPDYMPNSQRETVGGKKGRTPVKVAELQDETDIPDNPRVKLSKLNTYVCDVVVDGDDMCGKTFGQQPALRRHIRQKHPGAIDPVDDRSNLDDSESIPGNNALKLWIRSGGWRRAGYVHEPGRGSHKMNKMCDTIEAYAAANPEFAAQYGTKFHRDPVPVMSTPSKRRKSAATYNSDNDKSNKSKSPSPPDGSASKRPRVSSKVPDTDKSKVAAARKSSRVTKPIKKGKTTA
;
A
#
# COMPACT_ATOMS: atom_id res chain seq x y z
N MET A 1 -22.21 -2.72 21.93
CA MET A 1 -21.82 -2.32 20.56
C MET A 1 -20.29 -2.30 20.50
N SER A 2 -19.66 -2.92 19.49
CA SER A 2 -18.20 -2.86 19.33
C SER A 2 -17.79 -1.41 19.04
N ARG A 3 -16.77 -0.89 19.74
CA ARG A 3 -16.23 0.46 19.51
C ARG A 3 -15.10 0.36 18.48
N PRO A 4 -15.34 0.60 17.17
CA PRO A 4 -14.39 0.24 16.11
C PRO A 4 -13.12 1.10 16.07
N TYR A 5 -13.08 2.20 16.82
CA TYR A 5 -12.01 3.19 16.91
C TYR A 5 -11.42 3.36 18.32
N GLU A 6 -11.84 2.52 19.26
CA GLU A 6 -11.40 2.58 20.66
C GLU A 6 -10.92 1.21 21.14
N GLY A 7 -10.06 1.24 22.16
CA GLY A 7 -9.60 0.07 22.88
C GLY A 7 -8.14 -0.29 22.60
N ALA A 8 -7.62 -1.10 23.51
CA ALA A 8 -6.19 -1.44 23.61
C ALA A 8 -5.57 -2.00 22.32
N ARG A 9 -6.37 -2.59 21.42
CA ARG A 9 -5.88 -3.10 20.13
C ARG A 9 -5.44 -1.98 19.17
N ILE A 10 -6.09 -0.82 19.23
CA ILE A 10 -5.74 0.35 18.43
C ILE A 10 -4.69 1.17 19.19
N ASP A 11 -4.87 1.35 20.50
CA ASP A 11 -3.97 2.18 21.31
C ASP A 11 -2.54 1.63 21.33
N ASN A 12 -2.38 0.30 21.26
CA ASN A 12 -1.08 -0.36 21.23
C ASN A 12 -0.64 -0.81 19.83
N ALA A 13 -1.26 -0.29 18.77
CA ALA A 13 -0.90 -0.67 17.41
C ALA A 13 0.52 -0.14 17.07
N ALA A 14 1.45 -1.07 16.81
CA ALA A 14 2.84 -0.74 16.54
C ALA A 14 3.06 -0.28 15.08
N ASN A 15 3.85 0.77 14.90
CA ASN A 15 4.42 1.18 13.62
C ASN A 15 5.84 1.75 13.85
N PRO A 16 6.91 1.12 13.35
CA PRO A 16 6.90 -0.10 12.54
C PRO A 16 6.45 -1.33 13.32
N HIS A 17 5.82 -2.27 12.62
CA HIS A 17 5.50 -3.58 13.14
C HIS A 17 6.70 -4.53 13.01
N HIS A 18 7.02 -5.28 14.07
CA HIS A 18 8.17 -6.18 14.10
C HIS A 18 8.22 -7.19 12.94
N GLN A 19 7.07 -7.73 12.53
CA GLN A 19 6.99 -8.71 11.44
C GLN A 19 6.76 -8.09 10.04
N TRP A 20 5.95 -7.05 9.92
CA TRP A 20 5.47 -6.53 8.62
C TRP A 20 6.08 -5.18 8.22
N GLY A 21 6.83 -4.55 9.13
CA GLY A 21 7.46 -3.26 8.90
C GLY A 21 6.48 -2.09 9.02
N TYR A 22 6.70 -1.06 8.21
CA TYR A 22 5.91 0.17 8.24
C TYR A 22 4.56 -0.01 7.55
N PHE A 23 3.48 0.41 8.21
CA PHE A 23 2.13 0.55 7.64
C PHE A 23 1.86 1.99 7.14
N HIS A 24 2.52 2.97 7.73
CA HIS A 24 2.45 4.39 7.40
C HIS A 24 3.74 5.11 7.80
N GLY A 25 3.83 6.39 7.47
CA GLY A 25 4.98 7.25 7.78
C GLY A 25 5.16 7.68 9.24
N PRO A 26 6.32 8.27 9.56
CA PRO A 26 7.45 8.51 8.64
C PRO A 26 8.25 7.24 8.35
N ILE A 27 8.53 6.96 7.07
CA ILE A 27 9.38 5.85 6.63
C ILE A 27 10.78 6.42 6.39
N PRO A 28 11.80 6.01 7.15
CA PRO A 28 13.14 6.56 7.02
C PRO A 28 13.76 6.19 5.66
N ASN A 29 14.45 7.14 5.05
CA ASN A 29 15.29 6.90 3.88
C ASN A 29 16.74 6.82 4.34
N ASN A 30 17.15 5.65 4.85
CA ASN A 30 18.47 5.46 5.44
C ASN A 30 19.62 5.63 4.44
N ASN A 31 19.32 5.65 3.13
CA ASN A 31 20.30 5.76 2.06
C ASN A 31 19.80 6.74 0.99
N PRO A 32 19.75 8.05 1.29
CA PRO A 32 19.16 9.05 0.40
C PRO A 32 19.96 9.21 -0.90
N ASP A 33 21.27 9.03 -0.85
CA ASP A 33 22.18 9.15 -1.99
C ASP A 33 22.37 7.84 -2.77
N TYR A 34 21.78 6.73 -2.30
CA TYR A 34 21.88 5.46 -3.01
C TYR A 34 21.14 5.53 -4.34
N MET A 35 21.84 5.17 -5.41
CA MET A 35 21.29 5.04 -6.76
C MET A 35 21.72 3.72 -7.38
N PRO A 36 20.79 2.89 -7.89
CA PRO A 36 21.12 1.66 -8.61
C PRO A 36 21.90 1.96 -9.90
N ASN A 37 22.76 1.03 -10.32
CA ASN A 37 23.59 1.16 -11.52
C ASN A 37 22.81 1.59 -12.78
N SER A 38 21.62 1.02 -13.01
CA SER A 38 20.75 1.39 -14.15
C SER A 38 20.35 2.86 -14.16
N GLN A 39 20.26 3.49 -12.97
CA GLN A 39 19.97 4.91 -12.86
C GLN A 39 21.22 5.77 -13.03
N ARG A 40 22.38 5.31 -12.54
CA ARG A 40 23.67 6.03 -12.66
C ARG A 40 24.06 6.22 -14.13
N GLU A 41 23.94 5.19 -14.94
CA GLU A 41 24.28 5.23 -16.37
C GLU A 41 23.42 6.23 -17.17
N THR A 42 22.19 6.49 -16.71
CA THR A 42 21.26 7.39 -17.42
C THR A 42 21.66 8.87 -17.27
N VAL A 43 22.49 9.22 -16.28
CA VAL A 43 22.90 10.62 -16.03
C VAL A 43 23.77 11.18 -17.17
N GLY A 44 24.35 10.32 -18.02
CA GLY A 44 25.26 10.71 -19.10
C GLY A 44 24.65 10.93 -20.50
N GLY A 45 23.36 10.70 -20.74
CA GLY A 45 22.79 10.86 -22.09
C GLY A 45 21.28 10.68 -22.15
N LYS A 46 20.62 11.42 -23.07
CA LYS A 46 19.17 11.59 -23.27
C LYS A 46 18.36 10.31 -23.59
N LYS A 47 18.64 9.16 -22.98
CA LYS A 47 17.81 7.96 -23.08
C LYS A 47 16.84 7.93 -21.90
N GLY A 48 15.58 7.60 -22.18
CA GLY A 48 14.52 7.57 -21.17
C GLY A 48 14.91 6.72 -19.96
N ARG A 49 14.52 7.14 -18.76
CA ARG A 49 14.83 6.43 -17.51
C ARG A 49 14.43 4.96 -17.61
N THR A 50 15.42 4.08 -17.61
CA THR A 50 15.20 2.63 -17.52
C THR A 50 14.53 2.32 -16.17
N PRO A 51 13.44 1.53 -16.15
CA PRO A 51 12.82 1.14 -14.88
C PRO A 51 13.76 0.24 -14.08
N VAL A 52 14.07 0.63 -12.83
CA VAL A 52 14.82 -0.20 -11.86
C VAL A 52 14.09 -1.52 -11.65
N LYS A 53 14.80 -2.63 -11.85
CA LYS A 53 14.26 -3.98 -11.66
C LYS A 53 14.43 -4.42 -10.20
N VAL A 54 13.59 -5.34 -9.74
CA VAL A 54 13.71 -5.89 -8.38
C VAL A 54 15.02 -6.65 -8.19
N ALA A 55 15.39 -7.47 -9.17
CA ALA A 55 16.62 -8.27 -9.14
C ALA A 55 17.88 -7.40 -8.99
N GLU A 56 17.89 -6.20 -9.57
CA GLU A 56 19.00 -5.26 -9.44
C GLU A 56 19.15 -4.73 -8.00
N LEU A 57 18.05 -4.50 -7.29
CA LEU A 57 18.07 -4.05 -5.89
C LEU A 57 18.41 -5.18 -4.90
N GLN A 58 18.41 -6.42 -5.37
CA GLN A 58 18.74 -7.62 -4.61
C GLN A 58 20.17 -8.10 -4.88
N ASP A 59 20.89 -7.46 -5.80
CA ASP A 59 22.29 -7.79 -6.09
C ASP A 59 23.15 -7.48 -4.86
N GLU A 60 23.85 -8.49 -4.36
CA GLU A 60 24.68 -8.37 -3.16
C GLU A 60 25.87 -7.42 -3.35
N THR A 61 26.25 -7.14 -4.60
CA THR A 61 27.36 -6.24 -4.93
C THR A 61 27.02 -4.76 -4.86
N ASP A 62 25.73 -4.40 -4.79
CA ASP A 62 25.21 -3.02 -4.73
C ASP A 62 24.27 -2.84 -3.52
N ILE A 63 24.59 -3.48 -2.39
CA ILE A 63 23.83 -3.28 -1.14
C ILE A 63 24.22 -1.92 -0.55
N PRO A 64 23.25 -1.06 -0.21
CA PRO A 64 23.55 0.21 0.43
C PRO A 64 24.11 0.03 1.86
N ASP A 65 24.92 0.97 2.32
CA ASP A 65 25.61 0.90 3.61
C ASP A 65 24.66 0.71 4.80
N ASN A 66 23.52 1.40 4.80
CA ASN A 66 22.54 1.31 5.87
C ASN A 66 21.41 0.33 5.52
N PRO A 67 20.91 -0.44 6.50
CA PRO A 67 19.80 -1.36 6.28
C PRO A 67 18.56 -0.60 5.80
N ARG A 68 17.95 -1.10 4.73
CA ARG A 68 16.65 -0.63 4.25
C ARG A 68 15.55 -1.07 5.22
N VAL A 69 14.38 -0.46 5.13
CA VAL A 69 13.25 -0.84 6.00
C VAL A 69 12.18 -1.65 5.26
N LYS A 70 11.47 -2.48 6.00
CA LYS A 70 10.36 -3.26 5.45
C LYS A 70 9.10 -2.39 5.31
N LEU A 71 8.44 -2.47 4.16
CA LEU A 71 7.14 -1.84 3.89
C LEU A 71 6.04 -2.91 3.78
N SER A 72 5.05 -2.82 4.66
CA SER A 72 3.86 -3.67 4.68
C SER A 72 3.09 -3.61 3.34
N LYS A 73 2.44 -4.73 2.97
CA LYS A 73 1.49 -4.78 1.85
C LYS A 73 0.26 -3.93 2.13
N LEU A 74 -0.14 -3.85 3.39
CA LEU A 74 -1.17 -2.94 3.84
C LEU A 74 -0.55 -1.59 4.20
N ASN A 75 -0.88 -0.54 3.47
CA ASN A 75 -0.44 0.83 3.77
C ASN A 75 -1.47 1.85 3.27
N THR A 76 -1.07 3.11 3.25
CA THR A 76 -1.88 4.31 2.97
C THR A 76 -2.06 4.57 1.48
N TYR A 77 -1.30 3.90 0.61
CA TYR A 77 -1.05 4.26 -0.79
C TYR A 77 -0.51 5.69 -1.00
N VAL A 78 0.08 6.26 0.04
CA VAL A 78 0.81 7.53 0.01
C VAL A 78 2.29 7.19 0.19
N CYS A 79 3.17 7.86 -0.56
CA CYS A 79 4.61 7.71 -0.38
C CYS A 79 5.04 8.44 0.89
N ASP A 80 5.12 7.69 1.98
CA ASP A 80 5.48 8.18 3.31
C ASP A 80 7.01 8.15 3.57
N VAL A 81 7.82 8.05 2.52
CA VAL A 81 9.29 8.09 2.62
C VAL A 81 9.75 9.51 2.91
N VAL A 82 10.59 9.67 3.93
CA VAL A 82 11.24 10.94 4.29
C VAL A 82 12.22 11.35 3.18
N VAL A 83 12.12 12.59 2.69
CA VAL A 83 12.90 13.09 1.55
C VAL A 83 13.67 14.37 1.84
N ASP A 84 13.20 15.21 2.75
CA ASP A 84 13.82 16.50 3.07
C ASP A 84 13.61 16.82 4.55
N GLY A 85 14.63 16.60 5.38
CA GLY A 85 14.52 16.72 6.83
C GLY A 85 13.45 15.81 7.40
N ASP A 86 12.35 16.40 7.90
CA ASP A 86 11.20 15.70 8.47
C ASP A 86 10.03 15.52 7.49
N ASP A 87 10.14 16.07 6.28
CA ASP A 87 9.07 16.01 5.27
C ASP A 87 9.09 14.70 4.48
N MET A 88 7.90 14.15 4.25
CA MET A 88 7.69 12.94 3.46
C MET A 88 7.34 13.27 2.01
N CYS A 89 7.53 12.31 1.10
CA CYS A 89 7.28 12.50 -0.32
C CYS A 89 5.83 12.90 -0.65
N GLY A 90 4.83 12.18 -0.11
CA GLY A 90 3.41 12.50 -0.20
C GLY A 90 2.69 12.15 -1.51
N LYS A 91 3.39 11.61 -2.53
CA LYS A 91 2.72 11.17 -3.77
C LYS A 91 1.70 10.07 -3.50
N THR A 92 0.51 10.19 -4.07
CA THR A 92 -0.60 9.26 -3.90
C THR A 92 -0.72 8.30 -5.09
N PHE A 93 -1.15 7.07 -4.81
CA PHE A 93 -1.30 6.01 -5.79
C PHE A 93 -2.65 5.31 -5.65
N GLY A 94 -3.18 4.80 -6.76
CA GLY A 94 -4.40 4.00 -6.74
C GLY A 94 -4.18 2.53 -6.40
N GLN A 95 -2.93 2.03 -6.48
CA GLN A 95 -2.62 0.61 -6.35
C GLN A 95 -1.24 0.38 -5.72
N GLN A 96 -1.09 -0.73 -4.98
CA GLN A 96 0.15 -1.12 -4.31
C GLN A 96 1.36 -1.23 -5.25
N PRO A 97 1.27 -1.88 -6.44
CA PRO A 97 2.42 -2.01 -7.32
C PRO A 97 2.93 -0.66 -7.83
N ALA A 98 2.04 0.32 -8.01
CA ALA A 98 2.41 1.67 -8.44
C ALA A 98 3.19 2.42 -7.34
N LEU A 99 2.75 2.34 -6.08
CA LEU A 99 3.49 2.89 -4.94
C LEU A 99 4.87 2.23 -4.81
N ARG A 100 4.94 0.88 -4.81
CA ARG A 100 6.22 0.16 -4.69
C ARG A 100 7.17 0.50 -5.84
N ARG A 101 6.66 0.59 -7.07
CA ARG A 101 7.45 1.04 -8.23
C ARG A 101 7.97 2.46 -8.04
N HIS A 102 7.14 3.38 -7.55
CA HIS A 102 7.55 4.75 -7.28
C HIS A 102 8.68 4.78 -6.24
N ILE A 103 8.54 4.07 -5.11
CA ILE A 103 9.58 4.02 -4.09
C ILE A 103 10.88 3.44 -4.66
N ARG A 104 10.85 2.31 -5.38
CA ARG A 104 12.05 1.77 -6.03
C ARG A 104 12.73 2.73 -7.01
N GLN A 105 11.97 3.61 -7.66
CA GLN A 105 12.51 4.54 -8.66
C GLN A 105 12.96 5.87 -8.10
N LYS A 106 12.35 6.32 -7.00
CA LYS A 106 12.55 7.67 -6.43
C LYS A 106 13.25 7.65 -5.07
N HIS A 107 13.16 6.53 -4.37
CA HIS A 107 13.75 6.29 -3.05
C HIS A 107 14.33 4.85 -3.00
N PRO A 108 15.23 4.48 -3.93
CA PRO A 108 15.72 3.10 -4.08
C PRO A 108 16.42 2.56 -2.82
N GLY A 109 16.93 3.45 -1.96
CA GLY A 109 17.62 3.13 -0.72
C GLY A 109 16.74 3.09 0.53
N ALA A 110 15.43 3.35 0.41
CA ALA A 110 14.55 3.47 1.57
C ALA A 110 13.98 2.12 2.03
N ILE A 111 13.41 1.33 1.11
CA ILE A 111 12.68 0.11 1.46
C ILE A 111 13.30 -1.15 0.85
N ASP A 112 13.13 -2.27 1.53
CA ASP A 112 13.51 -3.56 0.98
C ASP A 112 12.75 -3.89 -0.32
N PRO A 113 13.43 -4.47 -1.32
CA PRO A 113 12.79 -4.98 -2.52
C PRO A 113 11.92 -6.19 -2.16
N VAL A 114 10.62 -5.96 -1.99
CA VAL A 114 9.63 -7.02 -1.76
C VAL A 114 9.03 -7.47 -3.10
N ASP A 115 9.29 -8.71 -3.54
CA ASP A 115 8.57 -9.40 -4.64
C ASP A 115 7.53 -10.38 -4.08
N ASP A 116 6.77 -9.92 -3.10
CA ASP A 116 5.76 -10.79 -2.50
C ASP A 116 4.44 -10.65 -3.25
N ARG A 117 4.18 -11.64 -4.10
CA ARG A 117 2.91 -11.83 -4.83
C ARG A 117 1.84 -12.50 -4.00
N SER A 118 2.15 -12.91 -2.76
CA SER A 118 1.16 -13.54 -1.90
C SER A 118 0.12 -12.52 -1.44
N ASN A 119 -1.10 -13.01 -1.30
CA ASN A 119 -2.23 -12.22 -0.84
C ASN A 119 -1.97 -11.66 0.57
N LEU A 120 -2.62 -10.54 0.88
CA LEU A 120 -2.66 -10.01 2.24
C LEU A 120 -3.44 -11.00 3.12
N ASP A 121 -2.83 -11.45 4.21
CA ASP A 121 -3.50 -12.32 5.18
C ASP A 121 -4.11 -11.52 6.33
N ASP A 122 -4.96 -12.18 7.13
CA ASP A 122 -5.58 -11.53 8.29
C ASP A 122 -4.56 -11.15 9.37
N SER A 123 -3.43 -11.90 9.43
CA SER A 123 -2.37 -11.66 10.40
C SER A 123 -1.68 -10.31 10.18
N GLU A 124 -1.48 -9.89 8.93
CA GLU A 124 -0.99 -8.56 8.54
C GLU A 124 -2.13 -7.52 8.54
N SER A 125 -3.31 -7.91 8.07
CA SER A 125 -4.44 -7.00 7.85
C SER A 125 -4.97 -6.38 9.15
N ILE A 126 -5.13 -7.18 10.20
CA ILE A 126 -5.65 -6.71 11.50
C ILE A 126 -4.75 -5.64 12.14
N PRO A 127 -3.45 -5.90 12.41
CA PRO A 127 -2.57 -4.92 13.01
C PRO A 127 -2.34 -3.71 12.11
N GLY A 128 -2.23 -3.90 10.79
CA GLY A 128 -2.05 -2.77 9.88
C GLY A 128 -3.28 -1.85 9.83
N ASN A 129 -4.50 -2.39 9.87
CA ASN A 129 -5.69 -1.55 9.99
C ASN A 129 -5.77 -0.85 11.34
N ASN A 130 -5.34 -1.48 12.44
CA ASN A 130 -5.28 -0.83 13.76
C ASN A 130 -4.25 0.31 13.77
N ALA A 131 -3.07 0.12 13.17
CA ALA A 131 -2.05 1.15 13.05
C ALA A 131 -2.55 2.35 12.23
N LEU A 132 -3.19 2.11 11.09
CA LEU A 132 -3.81 3.17 10.27
C LEU A 132 -4.92 3.91 11.01
N LYS A 133 -5.77 3.21 11.78
CA LYS A 133 -6.79 3.85 12.62
C LYS A 133 -6.15 4.73 13.69
N LEU A 134 -5.10 4.25 14.38
CA LEU A 134 -4.38 5.02 15.38
C LEU A 134 -3.75 6.27 14.75
N TRP A 135 -3.14 6.14 13.57
CA TRP A 135 -2.51 7.25 12.85
C TRP A 135 -3.50 8.34 12.44
N ILE A 136 -4.70 7.95 11.98
CA ILE A 136 -5.78 8.90 11.67
C ILE A 136 -6.32 9.53 12.96
N ARG A 137 -6.68 8.71 13.95
CA ARG A 137 -7.31 9.14 15.22
C ARG A 137 -6.41 10.08 16.04
N SER A 138 -5.12 9.80 16.11
CA SER A 138 -4.13 10.67 16.79
C SER A 138 -3.86 11.97 16.02
N GLY A 139 -4.37 12.09 14.79
CA GLY A 139 -4.11 13.19 13.86
C GLY A 139 -2.72 13.16 13.23
N GLY A 140 -1.98 12.05 13.34
CA GLY A 140 -0.69 11.85 12.65
C GLY A 140 -0.84 11.97 11.14
N TRP A 141 -1.89 11.39 10.56
CA TRP A 141 -2.22 11.57 9.14
C TRP A 141 -2.44 13.04 8.78
N ARG A 142 -3.20 13.76 9.60
CA ARG A 142 -3.60 15.15 9.31
C ARG A 142 -2.44 16.13 9.44
N ARG A 143 -1.53 15.90 10.38
CA ARG A 143 -0.42 16.80 10.72
C ARG A 143 0.92 16.43 10.06
N ALA A 144 0.99 15.30 9.36
CA ALA A 144 2.19 14.88 8.65
C ALA A 144 2.67 15.94 7.64
N GLY A 145 3.97 16.23 7.60
CA GLY A 145 4.60 17.07 6.59
C GLY A 145 4.80 16.31 5.27
N TYR A 146 4.33 16.86 4.16
CA TYR A 146 4.49 16.28 2.84
C TYR A 146 4.98 17.31 1.83
N VAL A 147 6.04 16.97 1.08
CA VAL A 147 6.52 17.75 -0.06
C VAL A 147 5.46 17.79 -1.17
N HIS A 148 4.79 16.68 -1.42
CA HIS A 148 3.63 16.62 -2.32
C HIS A 148 2.37 16.35 -1.51
N GLU A 149 1.66 17.42 -1.16
CA GLU A 149 0.48 17.33 -0.33
C GLU A 149 -0.56 16.32 -0.89
N PRO A 150 -0.91 15.24 -0.15
CA PRO A 150 -1.76 14.18 -0.67
C PRO A 150 -3.25 14.54 -0.69
N GLY A 151 -3.63 15.71 -0.13
CA GLY A 151 -5.01 16.10 0.07
C GLY A 151 -5.77 15.06 0.88
N ARG A 152 -6.93 14.62 0.40
CA ARG A 152 -7.74 13.56 1.04
C ARG A 152 -7.07 12.18 1.08
N GLY A 153 -5.91 12.01 0.42
CA GLY A 153 -5.17 10.76 0.37
C GLY A 153 -5.79 9.75 -0.60
N SER A 154 -5.47 8.48 -0.40
CA SER A 154 -6.05 7.40 -1.19
C SER A 154 -7.51 7.15 -0.85
N HIS A 155 -8.24 6.44 -1.72
CA HIS A 155 -9.62 6.03 -1.45
C HIS A 155 -9.77 5.31 -0.10
N LYS A 156 -8.78 4.50 0.28
CA LYS A 156 -8.77 3.80 1.57
C LYS A 156 -8.68 4.78 2.74
N MET A 157 -7.75 5.73 2.67
CA MET A 157 -7.57 6.75 3.72
C MET A 157 -8.81 7.64 3.85
N ASN A 158 -9.37 8.10 2.73
CA ASN A 158 -10.59 8.90 2.74
C ASN A 158 -11.75 8.13 3.39
N LYS A 159 -11.97 6.86 3.00
CA LYS A 159 -13.02 6.03 3.61
C LYS A 159 -12.83 5.86 5.12
N MET A 160 -11.60 5.64 5.59
CA MET A 160 -11.32 5.54 7.03
C MET A 160 -11.62 6.86 7.75
N CYS A 161 -11.24 7.99 7.16
CA CYS A 161 -11.53 9.32 7.69
C CYS A 161 -13.06 9.59 7.75
N ASP A 162 -13.80 9.31 6.69
CA ASP A 162 -15.27 9.43 6.66
C ASP A 162 -15.91 8.63 7.81
N THR A 163 -15.45 7.40 8.02
CA THR A 163 -16.02 6.51 9.04
C THR A 163 -15.70 6.92 10.48
N ILE A 164 -14.52 7.50 10.75
CA ILE A 164 -14.17 7.99 12.09
C ILE A 164 -14.82 9.35 12.39
N GLU A 165 -15.02 10.21 11.37
CA GLU A 165 -15.80 11.44 11.50
C GLU A 165 -17.27 11.15 11.81
N ALA A 166 -17.87 10.19 11.10
CA ALA A 166 -19.23 9.73 11.41
C ALA A 166 -19.34 9.15 12.84
N TYR A 167 -18.30 8.41 13.28
CA TYR A 167 -18.25 7.90 14.65
C TYR A 167 -18.13 9.02 15.69
N ALA A 168 -17.30 10.03 15.44
CA ALA A 168 -17.16 11.20 16.31
C ALA A 168 -18.46 12.01 16.39
N ALA A 169 -19.17 12.18 15.27
CA ALA A 169 -20.46 12.86 15.24
C ALA A 169 -21.52 12.17 16.10
N ALA A 170 -21.47 10.83 16.19
CA ALA A 170 -22.40 10.04 17.00
C ALA A 170 -21.98 9.91 18.49
N ASN A 171 -20.73 10.21 18.84
CA ASN A 171 -20.17 9.98 20.18
C ASN A 171 -19.49 11.25 20.72
N PRO A 172 -20.19 12.10 21.49
CA PRO A 172 -19.65 13.35 22.01
C PRO A 172 -18.39 13.18 22.87
N GLU A 173 -18.29 12.11 23.67
CA GLU A 173 -17.09 11.81 24.47
C GLU A 173 -15.87 11.56 23.58
N PHE A 174 -16.05 10.78 22.51
CA PHE A 174 -14.99 10.52 21.54
C PHE A 174 -14.58 11.79 20.80
N ALA A 175 -15.55 12.60 20.37
CA ALA A 175 -15.30 13.88 19.71
C ALA A 175 -14.57 14.86 20.64
N ALA A 176 -14.92 14.90 21.92
CA ALA A 176 -14.24 15.72 22.91
C ALA A 176 -12.77 15.30 23.08
N GLN A 177 -12.48 14.00 23.01
CA GLN A 177 -11.13 13.48 23.18
C GLN A 177 -10.24 13.62 21.92
N TYR A 178 -10.78 13.31 20.73
CA TYR A 178 -10.00 13.19 19.49
C TYR A 178 -10.33 14.25 18.42
N GLY A 179 -11.36 15.05 18.64
CA GLY A 179 -11.89 16.01 17.68
C GLY A 179 -12.90 15.41 16.71
N THR A 180 -13.38 16.25 15.79
CA THR A 180 -14.46 15.91 14.84
C THR A 180 -14.01 15.88 13.38
N LYS A 181 -12.79 16.33 13.07
CA LYS A 181 -12.24 16.43 11.72
C LYS A 181 -11.00 15.57 11.58
N PHE A 182 -11.02 14.54 10.76
CA PHE A 182 -9.92 13.59 10.58
C PHE A 182 -9.34 13.63 9.17
N HIS A 183 -10.07 14.16 8.19
CA HIS A 183 -9.52 14.49 6.88
C HIS A 183 -8.42 15.55 6.96
N ARG A 184 -7.45 15.42 6.05
CA ARG A 184 -6.56 16.52 5.66
C ARG A 184 -7.32 17.56 4.88
N ASP A 185 -6.84 18.81 4.98
CA ASP A 185 -7.43 19.90 4.22
C ASP A 185 -7.24 19.66 2.71
N PRO A 186 -8.25 20.01 1.90
CA PRO A 186 -8.11 19.89 0.46
C PRO A 186 -7.00 20.81 -0.01
N VAL A 187 -6.06 20.27 -0.80
CA VAL A 187 -5.06 21.08 -1.48
C VAL A 187 -5.80 22.07 -2.36
N PRO A 188 -5.54 23.39 -2.24
CA PRO A 188 -6.07 24.35 -3.18
C PRO A 188 -5.69 23.88 -4.59
N VAL A 189 -6.70 23.47 -5.36
CA VAL A 189 -6.48 23.11 -6.76
C VAL A 189 -6.15 24.43 -7.43
N MET A 190 -4.85 24.75 -7.55
CA MET A 190 -4.43 25.85 -8.39
C MET A 190 -5.00 25.53 -9.75
N SER A 191 -5.97 26.35 -10.18
CA SER A 191 -6.65 26.18 -11.45
C SER A 191 -5.57 26.18 -12.52
N THR A 192 -5.15 24.99 -12.95
CA THR A 192 -4.18 24.87 -14.03
C THR A 192 -4.83 25.60 -15.19
N PRO A 193 -4.17 26.61 -15.80
CA PRO A 193 -4.74 27.37 -16.89
C PRO A 193 -5.28 26.35 -17.86
N SER A 194 -6.62 26.29 -17.98
CA SER A 194 -7.28 25.31 -18.80
C SER A 194 -6.57 25.40 -20.14
N LYS A 195 -5.83 24.36 -20.52
CA LYS A 195 -5.23 24.29 -21.86
C LYS A 195 -6.44 24.25 -22.74
N ARG A 196 -6.89 25.46 -23.12
CA ARG A 196 -8.02 25.77 -23.97
C ARG A 196 -7.79 24.85 -25.13
N ARG A 197 -8.51 23.72 -25.13
CA ARG A 197 -8.41 22.75 -26.22
C ARG A 197 -8.72 23.63 -27.41
N LYS A 198 -7.71 23.92 -28.24
CA LYS A 198 -7.92 24.42 -29.58
C LYS A 198 -8.81 23.34 -30.16
N SER A 199 -10.12 23.56 -30.09
CA SER A 199 -11.10 22.81 -30.83
C SER A 199 -10.58 22.82 -32.23
N ALA A 200 -10.09 21.67 -32.69
CA ALA A 200 -9.73 21.49 -34.08
C ALA A 200 -10.93 21.97 -34.88
N ALA A 201 -10.71 23.02 -35.66
CA ALA A 201 -11.70 23.55 -36.56
C ALA A 201 -12.23 22.40 -37.42
N THR A 202 -13.54 22.38 -37.53
CA THR A 202 -14.37 21.64 -38.48
C THR A 202 -13.62 21.38 -39.78
N TYR A 203 -13.18 20.14 -40.01
CA TYR A 203 -12.84 19.66 -41.35
C TYR A 203 -14.11 19.05 -41.93
N ASN A 204 -14.87 19.86 -42.67
CA ASN A 204 -15.85 19.37 -43.62
C ASN A 204 -15.10 18.59 -44.70
N SER A 205 -15.34 17.30 -44.79
CA SER A 205 -15.02 16.48 -45.95
C SER A 205 -16.32 15.85 -46.40
N ASP A 206 -17.05 16.58 -47.24
CA ASP A 206 -17.84 15.95 -48.29
C ASP A 206 -16.91 15.00 -49.05
N ASN A 207 -17.08 13.69 -48.86
CA ASN A 207 -16.62 12.77 -49.87
C ASN A 207 -17.69 11.73 -50.16
N ASP A 208 -18.00 11.74 -51.44
CA ASP A 208 -19.14 11.16 -52.11
C ASP A 208 -18.94 9.64 -52.31
N LYS A 209 -20.08 8.94 -52.30
CA LYS A 209 -20.39 7.62 -52.90
C LYS A 209 -19.24 6.64 -53.23
N SER A 210 -19.35 5.43 -52.68
CA SER A 210 -19.53 4.25 -53.54
C SER A 210 -20.11 3.05 -52.80
N ASN A 211 -21.16 2.51 -53.42
CA ASN A 211 -21.82 1.23 -53.20
C ASN A 211 -20.85 0.07 -52.89
N LYS A 212 -21.11 -0.69 -51.81
CA LYS A 212 -20.79 -2.11 -51.78
C LYS A 212 -21.85 -2.93 -51.05
N SER A 213 -22.68 -3.54 -51.90
CA SER A 213 -23.49 -4.75 -51.81
C SER A 213 -23.45 -5.54 -50.50
N LYS A 214 -24.66 -5.73 -49.95
CA LYS A 214 -25.03 -6.76 -48.97
C LYS A 214 -24.69 -8.16 -49.49
N SER A 215 -24.06 -8.97 -48.65
CA SER A 215 -24.10 -10.43 -48.74
C SER A 215 -24.85 -10.99 -47.53
N PRO A 216 -25.55 -12.14 -47.67
CA PRO A 216 -26.53 -12.61 -46.70
C PRO A 216 -25.87 -13.35 -45.53
N SER A 217 -26.46 -13.20 -44.35
CA SER A 217 -26.16 -13.97 -43.15
C SER A 217 -26.46 -15.47 -43.35
N PRO A 218 -25.63 -16.39 -42.84
CA PRO A 218 -25.99 -17.80 -42.72
C PRO A 218 -27.01 -18.04 -41.58
N PRO A 219 -27.80 -19.12 -41.68
CA PRO A 219 -28.91 -19.41 -40.77
C PRO A 219 -28.47 -19.94 -39.40
N ASP A 220 -29.35 -19.71 -38.43
CA ASP A 220 -29.33 -20.20 -37.06
C ASP A 220 -29.03 -21.71 -36.96
N GLY A 221 -27.83 -22.01 -36.46
CA GLY A 221 -27.42 -23.34 -36.03
C GLY A 221 -27.65 -23.52 -34.55
N SER A 222 -28.76 -24.17 -34.21
CA SER A 222 -29.02 -24.73 -32.88
C SER A 222 -27.96 -25.79 -32.53
N ALA A 223 -27.18 -25.58 -31.46
CA ALA A 223 -26.33 -26.66 -30.92
C ALA A 223 -26.06 -26.51 -29.40
N SER A 224 -26.63 -27.48 -28.67
CA SER A 224 -26.07 -28.15 -27.50
C SER A 224 -25.75 -27.35 -26.23
N LYS A 225 -26.74 -27.37 -25.33
CA LYS A 225 -26.54 -27.39 -23.88
C LYS A 225 -25.44 -28.40 -23.52
N ARG A 226 -24.28 -27.92 -23.07
CA ARG A 226 -23.30 -28.74 -22.36
C ARG A 226 -23.88 -29.14 -20.99
N PRO A 227 -23.90 -30.44 -20.62
CA PRO A 227 -24.24 -30.83 -19.27
C PRO A 227 -23.14 -30.36 -18.32
N ARG A 228 -23.56 -29.63 -17.28
CA ARG A 228 -22.74 -29.26 -16.13
C ARG A 228 -22.43 -30.53 -15.35
N VAL A 229 -21.24 -31.09 -15.55
CA VAL A 229 -20.71 -32.19 -14.72
C VAL A 229 -20.59 -31.66 -13.29
N SER A 230 -21.46 -32.16 -12.43
CA SER A 230 -21.41 -31.98 -10.99
C SER A 230 -20.28 -32.86 -10.45
N SER A 231 -19.14 -32.25 -10.14
CA SER A 231 -18.05 -32.90 -9.41
C SER A 231 -18.54 -33.15 -7.99
N LYS A 232 -19.05 -34.35 -7.77
CA LYS A 232 -19.38 -34.92 -6.46
C LYS A 232 -18.07 -35.03 -5.68
N VAL A 233 -17.83 -34.11 -4.76
CA VAL A 233 -16.74 -34.21 -3.77
C VAL A 233 -17.10 -35.37 -2.84
N PRO A 234 -16.24 -36.39 -2.67
CA PRO A 234 -16.47 -37.40 -1.66
C PRO A 234 -16.21 -36.83 -0.27
N ASP A 235 -17.22 -36.91 0.59
CA ASP A 235 -17.09 -36.88 2.04
C ASP A 235 -16.02 -37.88 2.46
N THR A 236 -14.94 -37.38 3.05
CA THR A 236 -14.02 -38.21 3.84
C THR A 236 -14.11 -37.75 5.28
N ASP A 237 -15.03 -38.39 5.98
CA ASP A 237 -15.01 -38.56 7.42
C ASP A 237 -13.72 -39.30 7.80
N LYS A 238 -12.79 -38.59 8.44
CA LYS A 238 -11.75 -39.20 9.28
C LYS A 238 -11.59 -38.39 10.56
N SER A 239 -12.54 -38.67 11.44
CA SER A 239 -12.35 -38.70 12.88
C SER A 239 -11.10 -39.52 13.30
N LYS A 240 -10.48 -39.09 14.42
CA LYS A 240 -9.41 -39.72 15.22
C LYS A 240 -7.99 -39.76 14.63
N VAL A 241 -7.06 -39.03 15.25
CA VAL A 241 -6.03 -39.59 16.15
C VAL A 241 -5.54 -38.48 17.10
N ALA A 242 -5.77 -38.68 18.39
CA ALA A 242 -5.07 -37.99 19.45
C ALA A 242 -3.67 -38.61 19.62
N ALA A 243 -2.61 -37.79 19.69
CA ALA A 243 -1.35 -38.21 20.28
C ALA A 243 -0.62 -37.00 20.88
N ALA A 244 -0.47 -37.06 22.19
CA ALA A 244 0.19 -36.09 23.03
C ALA A 244 1.67 -35.92 22.63
N ARG A 245 2.10 -34.66 22.47
CA ARG A 245 3.52 -34.29 22.58
C ARG A 245 3.71 -33.44 23.83
N LYS A 246 3.96 -34.13 24.94
CA LYS A 246 4.71 -33.57 26.07
C LYS A 246 6.12 -33.26 25.56
N SER A 247 6.47 -31.99 25.42
CA SER A 247 7.86 -31.59 25.27
C SER A 247 8.31 -30.94 26.56
N SER A 248 9.20 -31.66 27.22
CA SER A 248 9.88 -31.37 28.47
C SER A 248 10.65 -30.05 28.38
N ARG A 249 10.23 -29.09 29.20
CA ARG A 249 10.98 -27.86 29.48
C ARG A 249 12.17 -28.22 30.36
N VAL A 250 13.34 -28.38 29.76
CA VAL A 250 14.62 -28.48 30.48
C VAL A 250 14.98 -27.08 30.99
N THR A 251 14.76 -26.85 32.29
CA THR A 251 15.30 -25.70 33.01
C THR A 251 16.79 -25.93 33.28
N LYS A 252 17.65 -25.12 32.67
CA LYS A 252 19.07 -25.03 33.07
C LYS A 252 19.17 -24.22 34.38
N PRO A 253 19.95 -24.66 35.37
CA PRO A 253 20.19 -23.87 36.58
C PRO A 253 21.11 -22.68 36.29
N ILE A 254 20.71 -21.51 36.78
CA ILE A 254 21.49 -20.28 36.82
C ILE A 254 22.59 -20.46 37.88
N LYS A 255 23.86 -20.46 37.44
CA LYS A 255 25.02 -20.36 38.34
C LYS A 255 25.04 -18.97 38.97
N LYS A 256 24.88 -18.89 40.29
CA LYS A 256 25.14 -17.68 41.08
C LYS A 256 26.64 -17.40 41.08
N GLY A 257 27.03 -16.27 40.49
CA GLY A 257 28.37 -15.71 40.62
C GLY A 257 28.62 -15.27 42.06
N LYS A 258 29.78 -15.67 42.58
CA LYS A 258 30.29 -15.42 43.92
C LYS A 258 30.92 -14.02 43.93
N THR A 259 30.34 -13.10 44.69
CA THR A 259 30.95 -11.81 45.03
C THR A 259 32.03 -12.07 46.08
N THR A 260 33.28 -11.76 45.76
CA THR A 260 34.36 -11.61 46.73
C THR A 260 34.47 -10.14 47.12
N ALA A 261 34.53 -9.90 48.42
CA ALA A 261 34.99 -8.67 49.04
C ALA A 261 36.52 -8.55 48.92
#